data_AF-A0A532AGA2-F1
#
_entry.id   AF-A0A532AGA2-F1
#
_cell.length_a   1.000
_cell.length_b   1.000
_cell.length_c   1.000
_cell.angle_alpha   90.00
_cell.angle_beta   90.00
_cell.angle_gamma   90.00
#
_symmetry.space_group_name_H-M   'P 1'
#
loop_
_entity.id
_entity.type
_entity.pdbx_description
1 polymer ?
#
loop_
_entity_poly.entity_id
_entity_poly.type
_entity_poly.pdbx_seq_one_letter_code
_entity_poly.pdbx_strand_id
1 'polypeptide(L)'
;ASAGSIRLEGRELTGLPAHEVPKAGVAYVPQGRRLFAEMTVAENIEIGLMARNKGKVTRENVLDLFPLLRQRLRQRSGTLSGG
;
A
#
# COMPACT_ATOMS: atom_id res chain seq x y z
N ALA A 1 -1.10 19.59 -15.80
CA ALA A 1 -0.05 20.61 -15.67
C ALA A 1 0.76 20.61 -16.96
N SER A 2 0.91 21.76 -17.62
CA SER A 2 1.64 21.88 -18.89
C SER A 2 3.15 22.12 -18.72
N ALA A 3 3.63 22.35 -17.49
CA ALA A 3 5.04 22.35 -17.11
C ALA A 3 5.18 22.23 -15.57
N GLY A 4 6.32 21.74 -15.07
CA GLY A 4 6.64 21.67 -13.64
C GLY A 4 7.59 20.53 -13.27
N SER A 5 8.16 20.57 -12.06
CA SER A 5 8.96 19.48 -11.47
C SER A 5 8.41 19.10 -10.10
N ILE A 6 8.46 17.81 -9.76
CA ILE A 6 8.04 17.29 -8.45
C ILE A 6 9.21 16.49 -7.92
N ARG A 7 9.74 16.90 -6.76
CA ARG A 7 10.85 16.22 -6.09
C ARG A 7 10.44 15.74 -4.72
N LEU A 8 10.86 14.52 -4.38
CA LEU A 8 10.75 13.96 -3.04
C LEU A 8 12.16 13.64 -2.53
N GLU A 9 12.57 14.23 -1.41
CA GLU A 9 13.91 14.01 -0.83
C GLU A 9 15.04 14.20 -1.85
N GLY A 10 14.89 15.19 -2.75
CA GLY A 10 15.85 15.47 -3.82
C GLY A 10 15.73 14.59 -5.08
N ARG A 11 14.92 13.53 -5.06
CA ARG A 11 14.66 12.67 -6.22
C ARG A 11 13.56 13.26 -7.10
N GLU A 12 13.84 13.44 -8.40
CA GLU A 12 12.85 13.87 -9.40
C GLU A 12 11.82 12.76 -9.66
N LEU A 13 10.54 13.13 -9.62
CA LEU A 13 9.39 12.27 -9.87
C LEU A 13 8.66 12.62 -11.17
N THR A 14 8.79 13.86 -11.66
CA THR A 14 8.17 14.24 -12.94
C THR A 14 8.73 13.39 -14.08
N GLY A 15 7.83 12.84 -14.89
CA GLY A 15 8.19 11.99 -16.03
C GLY A 15 8.52 10.53 -15.66
N LEU A 16 8.56 10.17 -14.38
CA LEU A 16 8.64 8.76 -13.99
C LEU A 16 7.38 7.99 -14.43
N PRO A 17 7.52 6.76 -14.95
CA PRO A 17 6.38 5.87 -15.12
C PRO A 17 5.64 5.68 -13.79
N ALA A 18 4.30 5.64 -13.82
CA ALA A 18 3.49 5.59 -12.61
C ALA A 18 3.83 4.41 -11.67
N HIS A 19 4.28 3.26 -12.21
CA HIS A 19 4.68 2.10 -11.43
C HIS A 19 6.03 2.25 -10.71
N GLU A 20 6.85 3.25 -11.09
CA GLU A 20 8.12 3.56 -10.42
C GLU A 20 7.94 4.53 -9.24
N VAL A 21 6.86 5.31 -9.23
CA VAL A 21 6.59 6.31 -8.19
C VAL A 21 6.48 5.71 -6.79
N PRO A 22 5.80 4.56 -6.55
CA PRO A 22 5.78 3.92 -5.23
C PRO A 22 7.16 3.52 -4.71
N LYS A 23 8.04 3.06 -5.60
CA LYS A 23 9.43 2.71 -5.26
C LYS A 23 10.22 3.91 -4.74
N ALA A 24 9.83 5.12 -5.10
CA ALA A 24 10.43 6.36 -4.62
C ALA A 24 9.97 6.80 -3.22
N GLY A 25 8.89 6.25 -2.66
CA GLY A 25 8.41 6.62 -1.30
C GLY A 25 6.98 7.09 -1.25
N VAL A 26 6.32 7.18 -2.40
CA VAL A 26 4.97 7.73 -2.49
C VAL A 26 3.95 6.60 -2.42
N ALA A 27 3.15 6.58 -1.35
CA ALA A 27 1.96 5.74 -1.29
C ALA A 27 0.74 6.55 -1.73
N TYR A 28 -0.19 5.91 -2.44
CA TYR A 28 -1.45 6.52 -2.85
C TYR A 28 -2.62 5.71 -2.30
N VAL A 29 -3.47 6.38 -1.52
CA VAL A 29 -4.72 5.80 -0.98
C VAL A 29 -5.89 6.52 -1.65
N PRO A 30 -6.41 5.99 -2.77
CA PRO A 30 -7.54 6.61 -3.47
C PRO A 30 -8.80 6.60 -2.60
N GLN A 31 -9.76 7.47 -2.93
CA GLN A 31 -11.10 7.35 -2.37
C GLN A 31 -11.74 6.00 -2.76
N GLY A 32 -12.48 5.40 -1.82
CA GLY A 32 -13.12 4.09 -1.97
C GLY A 32 -12.23 2.90 -1.59
N ARG A 33 -12.82 1.71 -1.54
CA ARG A 33 -12.13 0.47 -1.13
C ARG A 33 -11.49 -0.22 -2.33
N ARG A 34 -10.34 0.29 -2.78
CA ARG A 34 -9.54 -0.36 -3.84
C ARG A 34 -8.65 -1.48 -3.31
N LEU A 35 -9.25 -2.38 -2.52
CA LEU A 35 -8.60 -3.64 -2.12
C LEU A 35 -8.83 -4.70 -3.19
N PHE A 36 -7.96 -5.70 -3.23
CA PHE A 36 -8.20 -6.89 -4.03
C PHE A 36 -9.23 -7.77 -3.31
N ALA A 37 -10.51 -7.56 -3.62
CA ALA A 37 -11.65 -8.09 -2.87
C ALA A 37 -11.64 -9.63 -2.71
N GLU A 38 -11.18 -10.34 -3.75
CA GLU A 38 -11.07 -11.80 -3.76
C GLU A 38 -9.90 -12.33 -2.92
N MET A 39 -8.94 -11.48 -2.60
CA MET A 39 -7.78 -11.81 -1.78
C MET A 39 -8.06 -11.60 -0.30
N THR A 40 -7.41 -12.42 0.52
CA THR A 40 -7.42 -12.28 1.97
C THR A 40 -6.75 -11.00 2.42
N VAL A 41 -7.02 -10.61 3.67
CA VAL A 41 -6.31 -9.50 4.34
C VAL A 41 -4.80 -9.73 4.31
N ALA A 42 -4.34 -10.95 4.59
CA ALA A 42 -2.92 -11.28 4.57
C ALA A 42 -2.30 -11.01 3.19
N GLU A 43 -2.94 -11.49 2.12
CA GLU A 43 -2.40 -11.34 0.76
C GLU A 43 -2.42 -9.88 0.28
N ASN A 44 -3.44 -9.09 0.65
CA ASN A 44 -3.45 -7.66 0.37
C ASN A 44 -2.27 -6.94 1.05
N ILE A 45 -1.96 -7.30 2.30
CA ILE A 45 -0.80 -6.75 3.03
C ILE A 45 0.50 -7.17 2.33
N GLU A 46 0.65 -8.43 1.93
CA GLU A 46 1.85 -8.92 1.24
C GLU A 46 2.11 -8.18 -0.08
N ILE A 47 1.08 -7.88 -0.88
CA ILE A 47 1.24 -7.08 -2.11
C ILE A 47 1.88 -5.71 -1.80
N GLY A 48 1.40 -5.04 -0.75
CA GLY A 48 1.95 -3.75 -0.32
C GLY A 48 3.41 -3.85 0.15
N LEU A 49 3.77 -4.94 0.82
CA LEU A 49 5.14 -5.19 1.27
C LEU A 49 6.11 -5.45 0.10
N MET A 50 5.66 -6.19 -0.92
CA MET A 50 6.44 -6.48 -2.13
C MET A 50 6.82 -5.21 -2.90
N ALA A 51 5.93 -4.21 -2.96
CA ALA A 51 6.17 -2.96 -3.69
C ALA A 51 7.44 -2.21 -3.23
N ARG A 52 7.89 -2.43 -1.99
CA ARG A 52 9.09 -1.82 -1.39
C ARG A 52 10.09 -2.82 -0.85
N ASN A 53 9.95 -4.09 -1.21
CA ASN A 53 10.77 -5.20 -0.70
C ASN A 53 10.87 -5.18 0.84
N LYS A 54 9.73 -4.93 1.51
CA LYS A 54 9.62 -4.91 2.97
C LYS A 54 9.29 -6.31 3.47
N GLY A 55 9.78 -6.63 4.66
CA GLY A 55 9.67 -7.97 5.24
C GLY A 55 8.77 -8.03 6.47
N LYS A 56 8.95 -9.12 7.23
CA LYS A 56 8.17 -9.47 8.42
C LYS A 56 8.08 -8.35 9.47
N VAL A 57 9.16 -7.59 9.69
CA VAL A 57 9.15 -6.48 10.67
C VAL A 57 8.10 -5.43 10.32
N THR A 58 8.03 -5.01 9.05
CA THR A 58 7.04 -4.04 8.61
C THR A 58 5.63 -4.60 8.71
N ARG A 59 5.46 -5.89 8.43
CA ARG A 59 4.17 -6.58 8.61
C ARG A 59 3.70 -6.55 10.06
N GLU A 60 4.56 -6.88 11.01
CA GLU A 60 4.21 -6.84 12.44
C GLU A 60 3.84 -5.41 12.87
N ASN A 61 4.62 -4.41 12.46
CA ASN A 61 4.29 -3.00 12.75
C ASN A 61 2.90 -2.60 12.23
N VAL A 62 2.51 -3.06 11.04
CA VAL A 62 1.17 -2.82 10.49
C VAL A 62 0.10 -3.50 11.34
N LEU A 63 0.34 -4.74 11.79
CA LEU A 63 -0.60 -5.49 12.62
C LEU A 63 -0.70 -4.94 14.05
N ASP A 64 0.36 -4.30 14.56
CA ASP A 64 0.35 -3.59 15.84
C ASP A 64 -0.46 -2.29 15.74
N LEU A 65 -0.38 -1.58 14.61
CA LEU A 65 -1.20 -0.40 14.33
C LEU A 65 -2.68 -0.75 14.12
N PHE A 66 -2.96 -1.90 13.52
CA PHE A 66 -4.32 -2.38 13.25
C PHE A 66 -4.55 -3.79 13.81
N PRO A 67 -4.67 -3.95 15.15
CA PRO A 67 -4.78 -5.26 15.80
C PRO A 67 -5.93 -6.12 15.29
N LEU A 68 -7.01 -5.47 14.83
CA LEU A 68 -8.19 -6.13 14.30
C LEU A 68 -7.90 -6.91 13.00
N LEU A 69 -6.93 -6.45 12.19
CA LEU A 69 -6.49 -7.18 10.99
C LEU A 69 -5.82 -8.50 11.35
N ARG A 70 -5.15 -8.58 12.51
CA ARG A 70 -4.50 -9.79 13.01
C ARG A 70 -5.48 -10.94 13.22
N GLN A 71 -6.69 -10.61 13.67
CA GLN A 71 -7.77 -11.56 13.85
C GLN A 71 -8.42 -12.00 12.52
N ARG A 72 -8.22 -11.24 11.45
CA ARG A 72 -8.92 -11.37 10.16
C ARG A 72 -7.99 -11.67 8.99
N LEU A 73 -6.75 -12.09 9.25
CA LEU A 73 -5.75 -12.36 8.21
C LEU A 73 -6.25 -13.32 7.13
N ARG A 74 -7.09 -14.30 7.49
CA ARG A 74 -7.66 -15.30 6.56
C ARG A 74 -8.98 -14.86 5.92
N GLN A 75 -9.56 -13.75 6.36
CA GLN A 75 -10.82 -13.24 5.82
C GLN A 75 -10.57 -12.56 4.47
N ARG A 76 -11.47 -12.75 3.50
CA ARG A 76 -11.45 -12.01 2.24
C ARG A 76 -11.68 -10.51 2.48
N SER A 77 -10.87 -9.67 1.86
CA SER A 77 -10.90 -8.22 2.09
C SER A 77 -12.23 -7.56 1.66
N GLY A 78 -12.92 -8.16 0.69
CA GLY A 78 -14.23 -7.70 0.22
C GLY A 78 -15.34 -7.79 1.27
N THR A 79 -15.21 -8.66 2.29
CA THR A 79 -16.25 -8.87 3.31
C THR A 79 -16.05 -8.02 4.57
N LEU A 80 -14.98 -7.22 4.63
CA LEU A 80 -14.78 -6.28 5.74
C LEU A 80 -15.80 -5.13 5.68
N SER A 81 -16.03 -4.45 6.80
CA SER A 81 -16.67 -3.13 6.81
C SER A 81 -15.71 -2.06 6.26
N GLY A 82 -16.20 -0.85 5.97
CA GLY A 82 -15.38 0.23 5.40
C GLY A 82 -14.37 0.89 6.36
N GLY A 83 -14.32 0.45 7.62
CA GLY A 83 -13.41 0.90 8.67
C GLY A 83 -12.78 -0.26 9.39
#